data_AF-A0A7C6EKR2-F1
#
_entry.id   AF-A0A7C6EKR2-F1
#
_cell.length_a   1.000
_cell.length_b   1.000
_cell.length_c   1.000
_cell.angle_alpha   90.00
_cell.angle_beta   90.00
_cell.angle_gamma   90.00
#
_symmetry.space_group_name_H-M   'P 1'
#
loop_
_entity.id
_entity.type
_entity.pdbx_description
1 polymer ?
#
loop_
_entity_poly.entity_id
_entity_poly.type
_entity_poly.pdbx_seq_one_letter_code
_entity_poly.pdbx_strand_id
1 'polypeptide(L)'
;MGESFSDIAELVLSCLRAGSTSVKSISLHGAIALGYENEPYYVLVVLEGDSPPRFQRLKECIQADLVVTIGEENFKGDCVDEGLGGAIASLLLFPYKTMLGDQVLDAAEVEYKRHVVLESLQNLILDYKLASSHLLIKAEYFLFDKLRKISAIHLPVRRLVKSCFHDHLSESLRLVLPGYEHALDDLVSQGILVRRGERYSPSEEYVFSTLSKSSAFLKLSRELEHSFKLYLSASLSSPIEPLKELALDPMILRPVKLPEPSRYVERETALGPQPLNVELGLRDFVETFYGVKPERIRIRRAASALNSAYIIEFPMDGSRMRIFAKKYLNWTDFKWVAAWLWAVGVKNFSLLASIRMGNEIYFVNKLMELGFNTAEILHVNWSGRILFQRFVEGLDLARALRSSPDEVLVTHGREIGMLLARLHENGICLGDCNPSSFILAADDRIYIVDLEQCSYDDSYAWDLAELLYYSARYLKPEQEDIFLSSIIRGYTEVGDIKVVEEAMDPKYARVLAPLILPRNPSEFREKIMQLARR
;
A
#
# COMPACT_ATOMS: atom_id res chain seq x y z
N MET A 1 -48.85 -1.39 17.59
CA MET A 1 -48.41 -1.73 18.96
C MET A 1 -47.02 -2.30 18.76
N GLY A 2 -45.99 -1.55 19.15
CA GLY A 2 -44.61 -2.02 19.03
C GLY A 2 -44.40 -3.19 19.99
N GLU A 3 -43.99 -4.33 19.47
CA GLU A 3 -43.55 -5.46 20.29
C GLU A 3 -42.30 -5.02 21.06
N SER A 4 -42.26 -5.23 22.37
CA SER A 4 -41.04 -4.98 23.14
C SER A 4 -39.93 -5.90 22.63
N PHE A 5 -38.68 -5.46 22.67
CA PHE A 5 -37.54 -6.35 22.36
C PHE A 5 -37.61 -7.65 23.18
N SER A 6 -38.01 -7.61 24.44
CA SER A 6 -38.18 -8.85 25.24
C SER A 6 -39.18 -9.83 24.62
N ASP A 7 -40.26 -9.33 24.00
CA ASP A 7 -41.31 -10.13 23.39
C ASP A 7 -40.78 -10.87 22.15
N ILE A 8 -39.93 -10.21 21.35
CA ILE A 8 -39.33 -10.79 20.13
C ILE A 8 -38.43 -11.99 20.48
N ALA A 9 -37.66 -11.93 21.57
CA ALA A 9 -36.78 -13.04 21.97
C ALA A 9 -37.58 -14.26 22.40
N GLU A 10 -38.63 -14.08 23.22
CA GLU A 10 -39.53 -15.17 23.62
C GLU A 10 -40.24 -15.80 22.40
N LEU A 11 -40.66 -14.96 21.46
CA LEU A 11 -41.32 -15.42 20.24
C LEU A 11 -40.38 -16.25 19.34
N VAL A 12 -39.15 -15.78 19.13
CA VAL A 12 -38.10 -16.52 18.40
C VAL A 12 -37.85 -17.88 19.04
N LEU A 13 -37.67 -17.93 20.37
CA LEU A 13 -37.45 -19.17 21.11
C LEU A 13 -38.62 -20.15 20.98
N SER A 14 -39.85 -19.64 21.06
CA SER A 14 -41.07 -20.44 20.93
C SER A 14 -41.22 -21.07 19.54
N CYS A 15 -40.92 -20.29 18.49
CA CYS A 15 -41.07 -20.74 17.10
C CYS A 15 -39.96 -21.70 16.66
N LEU A 16 -38.74 -21.54 17.19
CA LEU A 16 -37.64 -22.44 16.91
C LEU A 16 -37.80 -23.82 17.58
N ARG A 17 -38.81 -24.00 18.45
CA ARG A 17 -39.02 -25.22 19.27
C ARG A 17 -37.71 -25.67 19.93
N ALA A 18 -36.91 -24.72 20.39
CA ALA A 18 -35.61 -24.97 21.03
C ALA A 18 -35.84 -25.51 22.45
N GLY A 19 -36.46 -26.69 22.55
CA GLY A 19 -36.77 -27.38 23.79
C GLY A 19 -35.61 -28.25 24.31
N SER A 20 -34.41 -28.17 23.71
CA SER A 20 -33.27 -29.03 24.12
C SER A 20 -31.86 -28.54 23.76
N THR A 21 -31.69 -27.42 23.06
CA THR A 21 -30.37 -26.79 22.79
C THR A 21 -30.29 -25.47 23.55
N SER A 22 -29.26 -25.32 24.39
CA SER A 22 -28.97 -24.08 25.12
C SER A 22 -28.63 -22.97 24.14
N VAL A 23 -29.48 -21.96 24.08
CA VAL A 23 -29.21 -20.73 23.34
C VAL A 23 -28.17 -19.91 24.09
N LYS A 24 -27.08 -19.56 23.41
CA LYS A 24 -25.98 -18.75 23.94
C LYS A 24 -26.25 -17.26 23.75
N SER A 25 -26.78 -16.87 22.59
CA SER A 25 -27.15 -15.48 22.33
C SER A 25 -28.28 -15.31 21.33
N ILE A 26 -28.98 -14.18 21.44
CA ILE A 26 -29.98 -13.71 20.47
C ILE A 26 -29.73 -12.22 20.22
N SER A 27 -29.63 -11.81 18.96
CA SER A 27 -29.38 -10.42 18.57
C SER A 27 -30.18 -10.01 17.34
N LEU A 28 -30.49 -8.71 17.28
CA LEU A 28 -31.17 -8.06 16.17
C LEU A 28 -30.18 -7.17 15.41
N HIS A 29 -30.04 -7.40 14.11
CA HIS A 29 -29.08 -6.72 13.24
C HIS A 29 -29.81 -5.85 12.21
N GLY A 30 -29.32 -4.63 12.00
CA GLY A 30 -29.86 -3.66 11.05
C GLY A 30 -30.30 -2.36 11.73
N ALA A 31 -31.04 -1.53 10.98
CA ALA A 31 -31.48 -0.22 11.47
C ALA A 31 -32.45 -0.30 12.66
N ILE A 32 -33.04 -1.47 12.95
CA ILE A 32 -33.80 -1.71 14.18
C ILE A 32 -32.97 -1.46 15.45
N ALA A 33 -31.66 -1.72 15.41
CA ALA A 33 -30.74 -1.45 16.53
C ALA A 33 -30.57 0.06 16.78
N LEU A 34 -30.87 0.89 15.78
CA LEU A 34 -30.90 2.35 15.86
C LEU A 34 -32.27 2.90 16.31
N GLY A 35 -33.27 2.03 16.47
CA GLY A 35 -34.64 2.40 16.82
C GLY A 35 -35.61 2.54 15.63
N TYR A 36 -35.20 2.16 14.41
CA TYR A 36 -36.08 2.19 13.24
C TYR A 36 -36.82 0.86 13.05
N GLU A 37 -37.99 0.73 13.68
CA GLU A 37 -38.78 -0.51 13.71
C GLU A 37 -39.35 -0.95 12.35
N ASN A 38 -39.50 -0.02 11.39
CA ASN A 38 -40.06 -0.30 10.06
C ASN A 38 -38.99 -0.67 9.01
N GLU A 39 -37.72 -0.65 9.38
CA GLU A 39 -36.60 -0.98 8.49
C GLU A 39 -36.29 -2.48 8.51
N PRO A 40 -35.69 -3.03 7.43
CA PRO A 40 -35.38 -4.44 7.37
C PRO A 40 -34.36 -4.81 8.45
N TYR A 41 -34.58 -5.95 9.11
CA TYR A 41 -33.73 -6.45 10.17
C TYR A 41 -33.66 -7.96 10.20
N TYR A 42 -32.50 -8.47 10.62
CA TYR A 42 -32.20 -9.90 10.73
C TYR A 42 -32.04 -10.28 12.19
N VAL A 43 -32.41 -11.52 12.53
CA VAL A 43 -32.20 -12.09 13.87
C VAL A 43 -31.09 -13.13 13.78
N LEU A 44 -30.06 -13.02 14.62
CA LEU A 44 -29.03 -14.03 14.80
C LEU A 44 -29.26 -14.75 16.13
N VAL A 45 -29.29 -16.08 16.08
CA VAL A 45 -29.40 -16.96 17.23
C VAL A 45 -28.18 -17.88 17.27
N VAL A 46 -27.36 -17.72 18.30
CA VAL A 46 -26.19 -18.59 18.52
C VAL A 46 -26.56 -19.68 19.52
N LEU A 47 -26.37 -20.93 19.11
CA LEU A 47 -26.62 -22.14 19.89
C LEU A 47 -25.31 -22.65 20.49
N GLU A 48 -25.41 -23.35 21.61
CA GLU A 48 -24.25 -24.06 22.16
C GLU A 48 -23.83 -25.24 21.27
N GLY A 49 -22.51 -25.44 21.12
CA GLY A 49 -21.91 -26.53 20.37
C GLY A 49 -21.79 -26.31 18.87
N ASP A 50 -21.64 -27.42 18.14
CA ASP A 50 -21.44 -27.45 16.69
C ASP A 50 -22.77 -27.73 15.96
N SER A 51 -23.43 -26.66 15.51
CA SER A 51 -24.65 -26.74 14.71
C SER A 51 -24.47 -25.98 13.41
N PRO A 52 -24.83 -26.58 12.24
CA PRO A 52 -24.69 -25.92 10.96
C PRO A 52 -25.62 -24.71 10.85
N PRO A 53 -25.26 -23.70 10.03
CA PRO A 53 -26.09 -22.53 9.82
C PRO A 53 -27.43 -22.90 9.19
N ARG A 54 -28.51 -22.29 9.69
CA ARG A 54 -29.84 -22.37 9.06
C ARG A 54 -30.42 -20.98 8.89
N PHE A 55 -30.92 -20.73 7.69
CA PHE A 55 -31.51 -19.47 7.27
C PHE A 55 -33.01 -19.67 7.09
N GLN A 56 -33.82 -19.00 7.90
CA GLN A 56 -35.27 -19.23 7.98
C GLN A 56 -36.05 -17.92 7.90
N ARG A 57 -37.24 -17.99 7.32
CA ARG A 57 -38.21 -16.88 7.31
C ARG A 57 -39.40 -17.25 8.19
N LEU A 58 -39.44 -16.68 9.37
CA LEU A 58 -40.49 -16.93 10.35
C LEU A 58 -41.57 -15.84 10.27
N LYS A 59 -42.08 -15.56 9.05
CA LYS A 59 -43.06 -14.48 8.79
C LYS A 59 -44.37 -14.62 9.57
N GLU A 60 -44.70 -15.85 9.98
CA GLU A 60 -45.89 -16.15 10.80
C GLU A 60 -45.66 -15.85 12.29
N CYS A 61 -44.40 -15.68 12.71
CA CYS A 61 -44.01 -15.44 14.08
C CYS A 61 -43.55 -14.00 14.28
N ILE A 62 -42.52 -13.57 13.56
CA ILE A 62 -41.89 -12.25 13.73
C ILE A 62 -41.80 -11.51 12.41
N GLN A 63 -41.70 -10.18 12.49
CA GLN A 63 -41.58 -9.32 11.31
C GLN A 63 -40.18 -9.32 10.66
N ALA A 64 -39.22 -10.07 11.20
CA ALA A 64 -37.85 -10.12 10.69
C ALA A 64 -37.78 -10.65 9.25
N ASP A 65 -36.92 -10.04 8.44
CA ASP A 65 -36.68 -10.47 7.05
C ASP A 65 -35.99 -11.84 6.98
N LEU A 66 -35.16 -12.14 7.99
CA LEU A 66 -34.37 -13.36 8.08
C LEU A 66 -34.04 -13.71 9.54
N VAL A 67 -34.13 -15.00 9.87
CA VAL A 67 -33.67 -15.58 11.13
C VAL A 67 -32.55 -16.57 10.81
N VAL A 68 -31.39 -16.36 11.42
CA VAL A 68 -30.20 -17.18 11.25
C VAL A 68 -29.92 -17.91 12.56
N THR A 69 -29.86 -19.23 12.53
CA THR A 69 -29.45 -20.05 13.68
C THR A 69 -28.13 -20.74 13.37
N ILE A 70 -27.15 -20.68 14.27
CA ILE A 70 -25.83 -21.29 14.09
C ILE A 70 -25.26 -21.76 15.44
N GLY A 71 -24.45 -22.82 15.44
CA GLY A 71 -23.68 -23.23 16.62
C GLY A 71 -22.46 -22.33 16.86
N GLU A 72 -22.10 -22.10 18.12
CA GLU A 72 -21.00 -21.24 18.54
C GLU A 72 -19.67 -21.58 17.86
N GLU A 73 -19.37 -22.86 17.64
CA GLU A 73 -18.13 -23.30 16.99
C GLU A 73 -18.05 -22.84 15.53
N ASN A 74 -19.11 -23.06 14.75
CA ASN A 74 -19.19 -22.60 13.37
C ASN A 74 -19.21 -21.07 13.26
N PHE A 75 -19.87 -20.40 14.21
CA PHE A 75 -19.92 -18.94 14.23
C PHE A 75 -18.53 -18.33 14.48
N LYS A 76 -17.78 -18.88 15.44
CA LYS A 76 -16.39 -18.48 15.69
C LYS A 76 -15.50 -18.74 14.48
N GLY A 77 -15.64 -19.91 13.84
CA GLY A 77 -14.93 -20.20 12.59
C GLY A 77 -15.20 -19.14 11.52
N ASP A 78 -16.47 -18.81 11.27
CA ASP A 78 -16.82 -17.78 10.27
C ASP A 78 -16.29 -16.38 10.63
N CYS A 79 -16.11 -16.07 11.91
CA CYS A 79 -15.53 -14.79 12.36
C CYS A 79 -14.00 -14.75 12.19
N VAL A 80 -13.29 -15.85 12.45
CA VAL A 80 -11.82 -15.90 12.42
C VAL A 80 -11.29 -15.95 10.98
N ASP A 81 -11.88 -16.78 10.12
CA ASP A 81 -11.33 -17.07 8.80
C ASP A 81 -12.35 -17.08 7.66
N GLU A 82 -13.58 -16.60 7.90
CA GLU A 82 -14.67 -16.70 6.93
C GLU A 82 -14.88 -18.14 6.43
N GLY A 83 -14.83 -19.12 7.33
CA GLY A 83 -15.08 -20.54 7.04
C GLY A 83 -16.41 -20.81 6.33
N LEU A 84 -17.44 -19.96 6.52
CA LEU A 84 -18.71 -19.99 5.80
C LEU A 84 -18.81 -18.84 4.78
N GLY A 85 -17.67 -18.28 4.35
CA GLY A 85 -17.57 -17.14 3.44
C GLY A 85 -18.02 -15.81 4.06
N GLY A 86 -18.08 -15.72 5.39
CA GLY A 86 -18.57 -14.53 6.10
C GLY A 86 -20.09 -14.37 6.03
N ALA A 87 -20.83 -15.42 5.67
CA ALA A 87 -22.29 -15.35 5.51
C ALA A 87 -23.02 -14.92 6.78
N ILE A 88 -22.46 -15.25 7.95
CA ILE A 88 -23.05 -14.94 9.24
C ILE A 88 -22.23 -13.88 9.94
N ALA A 89 -20.90 -14.00 9.89
CA ALA A 89 -20.01 -12.99 10.47
C ALA A 89 -20.24 -11.60 9.87
N SER A 90 -20.64 -11.49 8.60
CA SER A 90 -20.99 -10.20 7.98
C SER A 90 -22.13 -9.44 8.69
N LEU A 91 -22.97 -10.10 9.49
CA LEU A 91 -23.96 -9.43 10.33
C LEU A 91 -23.33 -8.51 11.38
N LEU A 92 -22.09 -8.77 11.78
CA LEU A 92 -21.30 -7.96 12.72
C LEU A 92 -20.74 -6.67 12.08
N LEU A 93 -20.96 -6.47 10.78
CA LEU A 93 -20.69 -5.20 10.09
C LEU A 93 -21.80 -4.18 10.28
N PHE A 94 -22.98 -4.62 10.73
CA PHE A 94 -24.17 -3.78 10.88
C PHE A 94 -24.38 -3.42 12.36
N PRO A 95 -25.05 -2.29 12.65
CA PRO A 95 -25.57 -2.02 13.98
C PRO A 95 -26.40 -3.21 14.48
N TYR A 96 -26.16 -3.63 15.71
CA TYR A 96 -26.95 -4.69 16.33
C TYR A 96 -27.25 -4.39 17.79
N LYS A 97 -28.29 -5.06 18.29
CA LYS A 97 -28.67 -5.04 19.70
C LYS A 97 -28.83 -6.46 20.19
N THR A 98 -28.10 -6.81 21.23
CA THR A 98 -28.22 -8.11 21.88
C THR A 98 -29.39 -8.11 22.86
N MET A 99 -30.12 -9.22 22.86
CA MET A 99 -31.30 -9.45 23.70
C MET A 99 -30.98 -10.46 24.79
N LEU A 100 -30.06 -11.37 24.50
CA LEU A 100 -29.54 -12.39 25.40
C LEU A 100 -28.07 -12.67 25.03
N GLY A 101 -27.18 -12.71 26.01
CA GLY A 101 -25.81 -13.23 25.83
C GLY A 101 -24.78 -12.27 25.21
N ASP A 102 -24.76 -11.01 25.62
CA ASP A 102 -23.93 -9.91 25.05
C ASP A 102 -22.45 -10.29 24.82
N GLN A 103 -21.82 -10.95 25.80
CA GLN A 103 -20.38 -11.30 25.75
C GLN A 103 -19.98 -12.18 24.56
N VAL A 104 -20.91 -12.98 24.01
CA VAL A 104 -20.62 -13.88 22.89
C VAL A 104 -20.39 -13.07 21.61
N LEU A 105 -21.16 -11.99 21.41
CA LEU A 105 -21.06 -11.17 20.21
C LEU A 105 -19.92 -10.16 20.31
N ASP A 106 -19.65 -9.58 21.48
CA ASP A 106 -18.57 -8.61 21.66
C ASP A 106 -17.22 -9.18 21.21
N ALA A 107 -16.89 -10.40 21.65
CA ALA A 107 -15.64 -11.07 21.26
C ALA A 107 -15.63 -11.44 19.76
N ALA A 108 -16.76 -11.93 19.24
CA ALA A 108 -16.88 -12.32 17.83
C ALA A 108 -16.77 -11.10 16.89
N GLU A 109 -17.32 -9.96 17.29
CA GLU A 109 -17.26 -8.70 16.54
C GLU A 109 -15.83 -8.22 16.36
N VAL A 110 -15.04 -8.17 17.45
CA VAL A 110 -13.63 -7.75 17.38
C VAL A 110 -12.83 -8.71 16.51
N GLU A 111 -13.04 -10.02 16.67
CA GLU A 111 -12.34 -11.04 15.88
C GLU A 111 -12.66 -10.93 14.38
N TYR A 112 -13.94 -10.76 14.02
CA TYR A 112 -14.33 -10.61 12.63
C TYR A 112 -13.83 -9.29 12.03
N LYS A 113 -13.90 -8.19 12.78
CA LYS A 113 -13.37 -6.91 12.30
C LYS A 113 -11.87 -6.95 12.13
N ARG A 114 -11.14 -7.66 13.00
CA ARG A 114 -9.72 -7.94 12.83
C ARG A 114 -9.46 -8.71 11.53
N HIS A 115 -10.23 -9.76 11.24
CA HIS A 115 -10.15 -10.49 9.97
C HIS A 115 -10.32 -9.55 8.77
N VAL A 116 -11.39 -8.73 8.77
CA VAL A 116 -11.68 -7.76 7.70
C VAL A 116 -10.54 -6.76 7.54
N VAL A 117 -9.99 -6.23 8.63
CA VAL A 117 -8.86 -5.30 8.59
C VAL A 117 -7.65 -5.96 7.93
N LEU A 118 -7.28 -7.17 8.35
CA LEU A 118 -6.12 -7.90 7.81
C LEU A 118 -6.30 -8.21 6.31
N GLU A 119 -7.50 -8.62 5.89
CA GLU A 119 -7.83 -8.85 4.48
C GLU A 119 -7.65 -7.58 3.64
N SER A 120 -8.23 -6.46 4.07
CA SER A 120 -8.13 -5.18 3.37
C SER A 120 -6.70 -4.62 3.39
N LEU A 121 -5.94 -4.81 4.48
CA LEU A 121 -4.52 -4.41 4.56
C LEU A 121 -3.67 -5.19 3.55
N GLN A 122 -3.83 -6.50 3.47
CA GLN A 122 -3.13 -7.31 2.46
C GLN A 122 -3.42 -6.82 1.06
N ASN A 123 -4.68 -6.47 0.78
CA ASN A 123 -5.09 -5.92 -0.51
C ASN A 123 -4.40 -4.58 -0.81
N LEU A 124 -4.37 -3.65 0.14
CA LEU A 124 -3.64 -2.38 0.00
C LEU A 124 -2.14 -2.60 -0.22
N ILE A 125 -1.52 -3.51 0.53
CA ILE A 125 -0.09 -3.82 0.38
C ILE A 125 0.21 -4.38 -1.01
N LEU A 126 -0.64 -5.26 -1.53
CA LEU A 126 -0.46 -5.83 -2.86
C LEU A 126 -0.67 -4.79 -3.97
N ASP A 127 -1.57 -3.84 -3.78
CA ASP A 127 -1.88 -2.82 -4.77
C ASP A 127 -0.86 -1.67 -4.76
N TYR A 128 -0.38 -1.25 -3.58
CA TYR A 128 0.53 -0.11 -3.39
C TYR A 128 2.00 -0.49 -3.09
N LYS A 129 2.31 -1.78 -2.94
CA LYS A 129 3.67 -2.30 -2.70
C LYS A 129 4.31 -1.65 -1.48
N LEU A 130 5.61 -1.35 -1.52
CA LEU A 130 6.33 -0.73 -0.41
C LEU A 130 5.73 0.63 0.00
N ALA A 131 5.14 1.37 -0.93
CA ALA A 131 4.50 2.64 -0.61
C ALA A 131 3.27 2.50 0.32
N SER A 132 2.79 1.28 0.58
CA SER A 132 1.72 1.02 1.52
C SER A 132 2.07 1.37 2.97
N SER A 133 3.35 1.31 3.36
CA SER A 133 3.83 1.68 4.72
C SER A 133 3.71 3.17 5.05
N HIS A 134 3.41 4.01 4.05
CA HIS A 134 3.20 5.45 4.21
C HIS A 134 1.75 5.87 3.92
N LEU A 135 0.82 4.91 3.84
CA LEU A 135 -0.61 5.20 3.77
C LEU A 135 -1.14 5.54 5.16
N LEU A 136 -2.08 6.47 5.21
CA LEU A 136 -2.80 6.85 6.41
C LEU A 136 -4.27 6.45 6.24
N ILE A 137 -4.69 5.42 6.96
CA ILE A 137 -5.97 4.74 6.78
C ILE A 137 -6.86 5.03 7.98
N LYS A 138 -8.11 5.43 7.74
CA LYS A 138 -9.13 5.57 8.80
C LYS A 138 -9.95 4.29 8.95
N ALA A 139 -10.55 4.05 10.12
CA ALA A 139 -11.31 2.84 10.41
C ALA A 139 -12.45 2.58 9.41
N GLU A 140 -13.09 3.65 8.93
CA GLU A 140 -14.16 3.61 7.94
C GLU A 140 -13.75 2.93 6.63
N TYR A 141 -12.47 2.99 6.26
CA TYR A 141 -11.96 2.32 5.06
C TYR A 141 -12.30 0.83 5.08
N PHE A 142 -12.01 0.16 6.19
CA PHE A 142 -12.17 -1.28 6.34
C PHE A 142 -13.64 -1.71 6.28
N LEU A 143 -14.51 -0.92 6.92
CA LEU A 143 -15.96 -1.13 6.87
C LEU A 143 -16.47 -0.99 5.43
N PHE A 144 -16.19 0.14 4.77
CA PHE A 144 -16.74 0.39 3.44
C PHE A 144 -16.14 -0.50 2.35
N ASP A 145 -14.86 -0.88 2.47
CA ASP A 145 -14.25 -1.87 1.58
C ASP A 145 -15.01 -3.20 1.66
N LYS A 146 -15.27 -3.71 2.88
CA LYS A 146 -15.99 -4.98 3.05
C LYS A 146 -17.45 -4.88 2.64
N LEU A 147 -18.18 -3.84 3.08
CA LEU A 147 -19.59 -3.64 2.71
C LEU A 147 -19.81 -3.62 1.20
N ARG A 148 -18.90 -2.97 0.45
CA ARG A 148 -19.00 -2.94 -1.02
C ARG A 148 -18.79 -4.31 -1.63
N LYS A 149 -17.75 -5.04 -1.20
CA LYS A 149 -17.47 -6.42 -1.66
C LYS A 149 -18.67 -7.34 -1.42
N ILE A 150 -19.20 -7.38 -0.19
CA ILE A 150 -20.35 -8.24 0.14
C ILE A 150 -21.61 -7.79 -0.60
N SER A 151 -21.86 -6.49 -0.79
CA SER A 151 -23.03 -6.01 -1.52
C SER A 151 -22.98 -6.32 -3.02
N ALA A 152 -21.79 -6.56 -3.57
CA ALA A 152 -21.60 -6.98 -4.96
C ALA A 152 -21.87 -8.47 -5.12
N ILE A 153 -21.55 -9.29 -4.11
CA ILE A 153 -21.62 -10.76 -4.17
C ILE A 153 -22.94 -11.30 -3.62
N HIS A 154 -23.39 -10.82 -2.45
CA HIS A 154 -24.57 -11.29 -1.75
C HIS A 154 -25.69 -10.23 -1.78
N LEU A 155 -26.51 -10.30 -2.83
CA LEU A 155 -27.57 -9.31 -3.10
C LEU A 155 -28.58 -9.07 -1.94
N PRO A 156 -29.04 -10.09 -1.18
CA PRO A 156 -30.00 -9.88 -0.08
C PRO A 156 -29.53 -8.89 0.99
N VAL A 157 -28.21 -8.81 1.25
CA VAL A 157 -27.65 -7.89 2.25
C VAL A 157 -27.84 -6.41 1.88
N ARG A 158 -28.08 -6.10 0.60
CA ARG A 158 -28.21 -4.72 0.12
C ARG A 158 -29.30 -3.93 0.84
N ARG A 159 -30.35 -4.60 1.31
CA ARG A 159 -31.42 -3.97 2.12
C ARG A 159 -30.88 -3.43 3.44
N LEU A 160 -30.13 -4.26 4.18
CA LEU A 160 -29.47 -3.86 5.42
C LEU A 160 -28.42 -2.77 5.16
N VAL A 161 -27.63 -2.91 4.09
CA VAL A 161 -26.62 -1.92 3.71
C VAL A 161 -27.26 -0.57 3.42
N LYS A 162 -28.38 -0.56 2.69
CA LYS A 162 -29.11 0.67 2.38
C LYS A 162 -29.68 1.31 3.65
N SER A 163 -30.45 0.56 4.45
CA SER A 163 -31.08 1.12 5.65
C SER A 163 -30.04 1.65 6.63
N CYS A 164 -28.95 0.92 6.87
CA CYS A 164 -27.93 1.35 7.83
C CYS A 164 -27.03 2.46 7.27
N PHE A 165 -26.49 2.31 6.07
CA PHE A 165 -25.37 3.14 5.61
C PHE A 165 -25.70 4.15 4.51
N HIS A 166 -26.85 4.00 3.82
CA HIS A 166 -27.34 5.03 2.92
C HIS A 166 -28.32 5.96 3.64
N ASP A 167 -29.27 5.39 4.39
CA ASP A 167 -30.35 6.15 5.01
C ASP A 167 -29.98 6.67 6.43
N HIS A 168 -29.15 5.93 7.19
CA HIS A 168 -28.78 6.25 8.59
C HIS A 168 -27.26 6.23 8.88
N LEU A 169 -26.47 6.81 7.97
CA LEU A 169 -25.00 6.71 7.97
C LEU A 169 -24.33 7.12 9.31
N SER A 170 -24.68 8.28 9.86
CA SER A 170 -23.95 8.85 11.00
C SER A 170 -24.18 8.04 12.28
N GLU A 171 -25.42 7.64 12.52
CA GLU A 171 -25.84 6.82 13.65
C GLU A 171 -25.25 5.41 13.55
N SER A 172 -25.24 4.82 12.35
CA SER A 172 -24.62 3.52 12.12
C SER A 172 -23.12 3.52 12.40
N LEU A 173 -22.39 4.54 11.95
CA LEU A 173 -20.94 4.64 12.19
C LEU A 173 -20.61 4.75 13.69
N ARG A 174 -21.44 5.45 14.47
CA ARG A 174 -21.25 5.58 15.93
C ARG A 174 -21.30 4.25 16.66
N LEU A 175 -22.12 3.30 16.19
CA LEU A 175 -22.22 1.96 16.80
C LEU A 175 -21.19 0.98 16.24
N VAL A 176 -20.83 1.09 14.95
CA VAL A 176 -19.98 0.09 14.28
C VAL A 176 -18.48 0.40 14.40
N LEU A 177 -18.06 1.66 14.39
CA LEU A 177 -16.63 2.00 14.41
C LEU A 177 -15.89 1.60 15.70
N PRO A 178 -16.47 1.65 16.91
CA PRO A 178 -15.77 1.25 18.13
C PRO A 178 -15.17 -0.17 18.07
N GLY A 179 -15.90 -1.14 17.48
CA GLY A 179 -15.35 -2.49 17.30
C GLY A 179 -14.19 -2.56 16.31
N TYR A 180 -14.15 -1.67 15.31
CA TYR A 180 -13.00 -1.57 14.41
C TYR A 180 -11.81 -0.91 15.11
N GLU A 181 -12.05 0.14 15.88
CA GLU A 181 -11.00 0.83 16.66
C GLU A 181 -10.33 -0.13 17.65
N HIS A 182 -11.10 -0.98 18.33
CA HIS A 182 -10.56 -2.03 19.19
C HIS A 182 -9.66 -2.99 18.40
N ALA A 183 -10.17 -3.56 17.30
CA ALA A 183 -9.39 -4.47 16.47
C ALA A 183 -8.11 -3.83 15.90
N LEU A 184 -8.16 -2.55 15.55
CA LEU A 184 -7.03 -1.78 15.05
C LEU A 184 -5.99 -1.53 16.14
N ASP A 185 -6.40 -1.16 17.35
CA ASP A 185 -5.50 -0.95 18.48
C ASP A 185 -4.82 -2.25 18.92
N ASP A 186 -5.53 -3.39 18.85
CA ASP A 186 -4.92 -4.71 19.06
C ASP A 186 -3.85 -5.01 18.01
N LEU A 187 -4.11 -4.70 16.74
CA LEU A 187 -3.13 -4.87 15.65
C LEU A 187 -1.93 -3.93 15.78
N VAL A 188 -2.12 -2.74 16.37
CA VAL A 188 -1.03 -1.83 16.73
C VAL A 188 -0.18 -2.44 17.84
N SER A 189 -0.80 -3.01 18.88
CA SER A 189 -0.07 -3.67 19.98
C SER A 189 0.79 -4.85 19.53
N GLN A 190 0.41 -5.49 18.42
CA GLN A 190 1.12 -6.61 17.80
C GLN A 190 2.18 -6.19 16.79
N GLY A 191 2.36 -4.88 16.55
CA GLY A 191 3.33 -4.35 15.58
C GLY A 191 2.94 -4.54 14.11
N ILE A 192 1.69 -4.93 13.83
CA ILE A 192 1.17 -5.06 12.45
C ILE A 192 0.83 -3.68 11.87
N LEU A 193 0.31 -2.80 12.73
CA LEU A 193 -0.03 -1.42 12.40
C LEU A 193 0.75 -0.43 13.25
N VAL A 194 0.87 0.79 12.76
CA VAL A 194 1.40 1.95 13.47
C VAL A 194 0.31 3.00 13.55
N ARG A 195 0.03 3.51 14.76
CA ARG A 195 -0.94 4.58 14.98
C ARG A 195 -0.29 5.95 14.71
N ARG A 196 -0.96 6.77 13.90
CA ARG A 196 -0.56 8.13 13.52
C ARG A 196 -1.73 9.09 13.81
N GLY A 197 -1.90 9.47 15.08
CA GLY A 197 -3.06 10.23 15.54
C GLY A 197 -4.34 9.38 15.49
N GLU A 198 -5.34 9.83 14.72
CA GLU A 198 -6.61 9.13 14.47
C GLU A 198 -6.54 8.16 13.27
N ARG A 199 -5.35 7.96 12.70
CA ARG A 199 -5.13 7.14 11.49
C ARG A 199 -4.18 5.98 11.77
N TYR A 200 -4.20 4.99 10.89
CA TYR A 200 -3.38 3.78 10.98
C TYR A 200 -2.55 3.59 9.72
N SER A 201 -1.37 3.01 9.87
CA SER A 201 -0.48 2.67 8.75
C SER A 201 0.07 1.26 8.90
N PRO A 202 0.20 0.45 7.83
CA PRO A 202 0.91 -0.81 7.86
C PRO A 202 2.35 -0.62 8.37
N SER A 203 2.81 -1.47 9.29
CA SER A 203 4.22 -1.46 9.68
C SER A 203 5.10 -1.96 8.53
N GLU A 204 6.33 -1.46 8.43
CA GLU A 204 7.28 -1.90 7.41
C GLU A 204 7.49 -3.42 7.44
N GLU A 205 7.64 -4.01 8.63
CA GLU A 205 7.81 -5.45 8.82
C GLU A 205 6.60 -6.25 8.27
N TYR A 206 5.38 -5.77 8.53
CA TYR A 206 4.18 -6.41 8.01
C TYR A 206 4.09 -6.29 6.48
N VAL A 207 4.47 -5.14 5.91
CA VAL A 207 4.54 -4.93 4.45
C VAL A 207 5.53 -5.91 3.81
N PHE A 208 6.75 -6.00 4.32
CA PHE A 208 7.78 -6.90 3.80
C PHE A 208 7.37 -8.38 3.90
N SER A 209 6.85 -8.79 5.05
CA SER A 209 6.39 -10.17 5.27
C SER A 209 5.20 -10.53 4.37
N THR A 210 4.32 -9.57 4.06
CA THR A 210 3.20 -9.78 3.15
C THR A 210 3.68 -9.90 1.70
N LEU A 211 4.56 -9.00 1.24
CA LEU A 211 5.06 -9.01 -0.13
C LEU A 211 5.94 -10.22 -0.46
N SER A 212 6.60 -10.81 0.54
CA SER A 212 7.39 -12.04 0.38
C SER A 212 6.56 -13.31 0.33
N LYS A 213 5.42 -13.35 1.05
CA LYS A 213 4.56 -14.55 1.16
C LYS A 213 3.41 -14.58 0.15
N SER A 214 2.90 -13.42 -0.25
CA SER A 214 1.63 -13.31 -0.98
C SER A 214 1.83 -12.82 -2.40
N SER A 215 1.35 -13.61 -3.37
CA SER A 215 1.27 -13.21 -4.76
C SER A 215 -0.13 -12.64 -5.08
N ALA A 216 -0.23 -11.82 -6.13
CA ALA A 216 -1.53 -11.33 -6.61
C ALA A 216 -2.50 -12.47 -7.01
N PHE A 217 -1.95 -13.63 -7.39
CA PHE A 217 -2.74 -14.85 -7.66
C PHE A 217 -3.37 -15.41 -6.39
N LEU A 218 -2.63 -15.46 -5.27
CA LEU A 218 -3.15 -15.91 -3.98
C LEU A 218 -4.24 -14.98 -3.44
N LYS A 219 -4.16 -13.66 -3.71
CA LYS A 219 -5.25 -12.70 -3.44
C LYS A 219 -6.53 -13.11 -4.17
N LEU A 220 -6.45 -13.27 -5.49
CA LEU A 220 -7.61 -13.59 -6.32
C LEU A 220 -8.23 -14.96 -5.96
N SER A 221 -7.41 -15.97 -5.65
CA SER A 221 -7.93 -17.30 -5.29
C SER A 221 -8.71 -17.29 -3.98
N ARG A 222 -8.25 -16.54 -2.97
CA ARG A 222 -8.96 -16.42 -1.68
C ARG A 222 -10.27 -15.66 -1.81
N GLU A 223 -10.29 -14.53 -2.53
CA GLU A 223 -11.52 -13.77 -2.75
C GLU A 223 -12.58 -14.61 -3.49
N LEU A 224 -12.16 -15.41 -4.48
CA LEU A 224 -13.06 -16.34 -5.16
C LEU A 224 -13.55 -17.45 -4.22
N GLU A 225 -12.67 -18.07 -3.44
CA GLU A 225 -13.03 -19.10 -2.46
C GLU A 225 -14.07 -18.58 -1.46
N HIS A 226 -13.86 -17.40 -0.89
CA HIS A 226 -14.79 -16.78 0.06
C HIS A 226 -16.13 -16.49 -0.62
N SER A 227 -16.12 -15.98 -1.85
CA SER A 227 -17.34 -15.73 -2.64
C SER A 227 -18.13 -17.02 -2.89
N PHE A 228 -17.44 -18.12 -3.23
CA PHE A 228 -18.06 -19.43 -3.42
C PHE A 228 -18.65 -19.98 -2.11
N LYS A 229 -17.88 -19.92 -1.02
CA LYS A 229 -18.35 -20.35 0.31
C LYS A 229 -19.58 -19.56 0.75
N LEU A 230 -19.54 -18.23 0.60
CA LEU A 230 -20.63 -17.32 0.91
C LEU A 230 -21.90 -17.70 0.15
N TYR A 231 -21.79 -18.01 -1.14
CA TYR A 231 -22.95 -18.41 -1.94
C TYR A 231 -23.50 -19.78 -1.51
N LEU A 232 -22.63 -20.73 -1.20
CA LEU A 232 -23.03 -22.07 -0.73
C LEU A 232 -23.67 -22.05 0.65
N SER A 233 -23.12 -21.25 1.58
CA SER A 233 -23.60 -21.15 2.95
C SER A 233 -24.87 -20.29 3.05
N ALA A 234 -24.92 -19.15 2.36
CA ALA A 234 -26.06 -18.25 2.33
C ALA A 234 -27.18 -18.71 1.39
N SER A 235 -26.97 -19.76 0.60
CA SER A 235 -28.08 -20.41 -0.11
C SER A 235 -29.04 -20.95 0.95
N LEU A 236 -30.13 -20.22 1.15
CA LEU A 236 -31.42 -20.79 1.57
C LEU A 236 -31.57 -22.13 0.85
N SER A 237 -32.16 -23.13 1.50
CA SER A 237 -32.22 -24.57 1.13
C SER A 237 -32.50 -24.97 -0.33
N SER A 238 -32.74 -24.00 -1.23
CA SER A 238 -32.78 -24.14 -2.67
C SER A 238 -32.04 -22.97 -3.39
N PRO A 239 -31.20 -23.24 -4.41
CA PRO A 239 -30.59 -22.21 -5.27
C PRO A 239 -31.61 -21.38 -6.08
N ILE A 240 -32.90 -21.72 -6.01
CA ILE A 240 -34.02 -21.00 -6.66
C ILE A 240 -34.57 -19.88 -5.75
N GLU A 241 -34.37 -19.95 -4.43
CA GLU A 241 -34.89 -18.96 -3.48
C GLU A 241 -34.36 -17.54 -3.73
N PRO A 242 -33.05 -17.33 -4.00
CA PRO A 242 -32.52 -16.01 -4.37
C PRO A 242 -33.16 -15.47 -5.65
N LEU A 243 -33.48 -16.34 -6.62
CA LEU A 243 -34.16 -15.95 -7.86
C LEU A 243 -35.61 -15.50 -7.62
N LYS A 244 -36.31 -16.12 -6.65
CA LYS A 244 -37.65 -15.67 -6.23
C LYS A 244 -37.61 -14.29 -5.57
N GLU A 245 -36.59 -13.99 -4.78
CA GLU A 245 -36.42 -12.67 -4.17
C GLU A 245 -36.16 -11.58 -5.20
N LEU A 246 -35.32 -11.85 -6.20
CA LEU A 246 -35.12 -10.93 -7.33
C LEU A 246 -36.42 -10.65 -8.09
N ALA A 247 -37.30 -11.65 -8.23
CA ALA A 247 -38.59 -11.48 -8.88
C ALA A 247 -39.59 -10.64 -8.05
N LEU A 248 -39.46 -10.64 -6.72
CA LEU A 248 -40.35 -9.93 -5.80
C LEU A 248 -39.91 -8.48 -5.54
N ASP A 249 -38.62 -8.18 -5.63
CA ASP A 249 -38.11 -6.81 -5.45
C ASP A 249 -36.94 -6.48 -6.40
N PRO A 250 -37.23 -5.88 -7.57
CA PRO A 250 -36.19 -5.50 -8.52
C PRO A 250 -35.31 -4.36 -8.01
N MET A 251 -35.66 -3.67 -6.91
CA MET A 251 -34.79 -2.64 -6.33
C MET A 251 -33.51 -3.23 -5.74
N ILE A 252 -33.49 -4.52 -5.39
CA ILE A 252 -32.29 -5.24 -4.91
C ILE A 252 -31.17 -5.21 -5.96
N LEU A 253 -31.50 -5.16 -7.26
CA LEU A 253 -30.53 -5.07 -8.34
C LEU A 253 -29.83 -3.70 -8.40
N ARG A 254 -30.41 -2.66 -7.83
CA ARG A 254 -29.80 -1.33 -7.82
C ARG A 254 -28.61 -1.32 -6.85
N PRO A 255 -27.41 -0.92 -7.31
CA PRO A 255 -26.26 -0.75 -6.43
C PRO A 255 -26.59 0.24 -5.31
N VAL A 256 -26.20 -0.09 -4.08
CA VAL A 256 -26.35 0.80 -2.93
C VAL A 256 -25.32 1.91 -3.04
N LYS A 257 -25.73 3.16 -2.79
CA LYS A 257 -24.81 4.29 -2.74
C LYS A 257 -24.09 4.29 -1.40
N LEU A 258 -22.84 3.82 -1.42
CA LEU A 258 -21.94 3.88 -0.27
C LEU A 258 -20.83 4.90 -0.51
N PRO A 259 -20.24 5.48 0.55
CA PRO A 259 -18.98 6.20 0.45
C PRO A 259 -17.90 5.38 -0.28
N GLU A 260 -17.06 6.06 -1.07
CA GLU A 260 -15.90 5.46 -1.71
C GLU A 260 -14.82 5.16 -0.65
N PRO A 261 -14.36 3.90 -0.48
CA PRO A 261 -13.36 3.56 0.55
C PRO A 261 -12.09 4.39 0.43
N SER A 262 -11.66 4.69 -0.81
CA SER A 262 -10.47 5.49 -1.09
C SER A 262 -10.49 6.90 -0.52
N ARG A 263 -11.66 7.43 -0.12
CA ARG A 263 -11.78 8.72 0.61
C ARG A 263 -11.23 8.66 2.03
N TYR A 264 -11.11 7.45 2.59
CA TYR A 264 -10.63 7.19 3.95
C TYR A 264 -9.17 6.73 3.96
N VAL A 265 -8.48 6.86 2.83
CA VAL A 265 -7.05 6.60 2.71
C VAL A 265 -6.37 7.86 2.19
N GLU A 266 -5.39 8.30 2.94
CA GLU A 266 -4.53 9.44 2.63
C GLU A 266 -3.08 8.97 2.49
N ARG A 267 -2.23 9.84 1.96
CA ARG A 267 -0.79 9.65 1.89
C ARG A 267 -0.12 10.85 2.50
N GLU A 268 0.92 10.63 3.27
CA GLU A 268 1.75 11.73 3.76
C GLU A 268 2.58 12.30 2.59
N THR A 269 2.62 13.63 2.49
CA THR A 269 3.44 14.37 1.52
C THR A 269 4.04 15.59 2.19
N ALA A 270 5.02 16.24 1.55
CA ALA A 270 5.57 17.50 2.07
C ALA A 270 4.56 18.66 2.11
N LEU A 271 3.42 18.54 1.42
CA LEU A 271 2.30 19.49 1.50
C LEU A 271 1.24 19.07 2.55
N GLY A 272 1.53 18.04 3.34
CA GLY A 272 0.63 17.42 4.32
C GLY A 272 -0.12 16.20 3.76
N PRO A 273 -1.06 15.63 4.55
CA PRO A 273 -1.87 14.49 4.12
C PRO A 273 -2.73 14.83 2.88
N GLN A 274 -2.64 13.98 1.86
CA GLN A 274 -3.44 14.12 0.63
C GLN A 274 -4.26 12.86 0.36
N PRO A 275 -5.50 12.96 -0.16
CA PRO A 275 -6.30 11.78 -0.46
C PRO A 275 -5.66 10.92 -1.55
N LEU A 276 -5.76 9.60 -1.40
CA LEU A 276 -5.14 8.62 -2.28
C LEU A 276 -5.65 8.65 -3.73
N ASN A 277 -6.90 9.08 -3.93
CA ASN A 277 -7.62 9.06 -5.21
C ASN A 277 -7.59 10.39 -5.98
N VAL A 278 -6.73 11.34 -5.58
CA VAL A 278 -6.58 12.61 -6.30
C VAL A 278 -5.69 12.38 -7.53
N GLU A 279 -6.32 12.42 -8.71
CA GLU A 279 -5.66 12.17 -9.99
C GLU A 279 -5.37 13.48 -10.75
N LEU A 280 -4.40 14.26 -10.28
CA LEU A 280 -4.05 15.52 -10.94
C LEU A 280 -3.06 15.30 -12.09
N GLY A 281 -3.32 15.94 -13.22
CA GLY A 281 -2.36 16.09 -14.30
C GLY A 281 -1.25 17.09 -13.94
N LEU A 282 -0.27 17.25 -14.84
CA LEU A 282 0.90 18.09 -14.59
C LEU A 282 0.54 19.58 -14.37
N ARG A 283 -0.42 20.12 -15.12
CA ARG A 283 -0.89 21.52 -14.94
C ARG A 283 -1.87 21.63 -13.78
N ASP A 284 -2.82 20.69 -13.71
CA ASP A 284 -3.88 20.65 -12.70
C ASP A 284 -3.31 20.61 -11.29
N PHE A 285 -2.19 19.90 -11.09
CA PHE A 285 -1.48 19.89 -9.81
C PHE A 285 -1.05 21.30 -9.38
N VAL A 286 -0.40 22.05 -10.28
CA VAL A 286 0.07 23.41 -9.97
C VAL A 286 -1.10 24.38 -9.80
N GLU A 287 -2.15 24.25 -10.62
CA GLU A 287 -3.34 25.07 -10.47
C GLU A 287 -4.04 24.84 -9.13
N THR A 288 -4.19 23.57 -8.72
CA THR A 288 -4.89 23.19 -7.48
C THR A 288 -4.12 23.58 -6.22
N PHE A 289 -2.81 23.31 -6.16
CA PHE A 289 -2.02 23.50 -4.94
C PHE A 289 -1.31 24.86 -4.86
N TYR A 290 -1.07 25.52 -6.00
CA TYR A 290 -0.35 26.79 -6.06
C TYR A 290 -1.19 27.94 -6.64
N GLY A 291 -2.44 27.69 -7.08
CA GLY A 291 -3.34 28.74 -7.57
C GLY A 291 -2.87 29.44 -8.86
N VAL A 292 -1.92 28.84 -9.58
CA VAL A 292 -1.33 29.45 -10.78
C VAL A 292 -2.11 29.03 -12.02
N LYS A 293 -2.57 30.02 -12.78
CA LYS A 293 -3.31 29.78 -14.02
C LYS A 293 -2.53 28.96 -15.05
N PRO A 294 -3.17 28.05 -15.78
CA PRO A 294 -2.53 27.15 -16.73
C PRO A 294 -1.58 27.81 -17.73
N GLU A 295 -1.90 29.02 -18.21
CA GLU A 295 -1.11 29.72 -19.25
C GLU A 295 0.26 30.19 -18.74
N ARG A 296 0.41 30.35 -17.42
CA ARG A 296 1.66 30.76 -16.76
C ARG A 296 2.58 29.59 -16.44
N ILE A 297 2.10 28.36 -16.62
CA ILE A 297 2.83 27.14 -16.34
C ILE A 297 3.59 26.71 -17.60
N ARG A 298 4.89 26.52 -17.47
CA ARG A 298 5.76 25.97 -18.52
C ARG A 298 6.15 24.55 -18.14
N ILE A 299 5.94 23.61 -19.05
CA ILE A 299 6.33 22.21 -18.87
C ILE A 299 7.38 21.89 -19.91
N ARG A 300 8.53 21.39 -19.46
CA ARG A 300 9.64 20.96 -20.31
C ARG A 300 9.99 19.52 -19.98
N ARG A 301 10.50 18.77 -20.95
CA ARG A 301 11.08 17.44 -20.67
C ARG A 301 12.43 17.62 -20.01
N ALA A 302 12.72 16.82 -18.99
CA ALA A 302 14.05 16.79 -18.40
C ALA A 302 15.03 16.20 -19.42
N ALA A 303 16.14 16.89 -19.68
CA ALA A 303 17.08 16.53 -20.76
C ALA A 303 17.84 15.20 -20.52
N SER A 304 17.95 14.74 -19.27
CA SER A 304 18.74 13.55 -18.90
C SER A 304 17.93 12.26 -18.74
N ALA A 305 16.60 12.33 -18.69
CA ALA A 305 15.76 11.17 -18.40
C ALA A 305 14.97 10.74 -19.64
N LEU A 306 15.08 9.46 -20.00
CA LEU A 306 14.41 8.85 -21.15
C LEU A 306 12.88 9.06 -21.08
N ASN A 307 12.37 9.97 -21.90
CA ASN A 307 10.97 10.16 -22.32
C ASN A 307 9.85 10.32 -21.27
N SER A 308 10.12 10.29 -19.96
CA SER A 308 9.07 10.24 -18.95
C SER A 308 9.22 11.20 -17.76
N ALA A 309 10.25 12.06 -17.75
CA ALA A 309 10.42 13.08 -16.71
C ALA A 309 10.24 14.51 -17.24
N TYR A 310 9.68 15.35 -16.37
CA TYR A 310 9.22 16.70 -16.69
C TYR A 310 9.69 17.68 -15.62
N ILE A 311 10.04 18.89 -16.06
CA ILE A 311 10.28 20.05 -15.20
C ILE A 311 9.12 21.00 -15.45
N ILE A 312 8.41 21.34 -14.38
CA ILE A 312 7.29 22.26 -14.37
C ILE A 312 7.78 23.58 -13.76
N GLU A 313 7.74 24.66 -14.52
CA GLU A 313 8.19 25.99 -14.10
C GLU A 313 7.00 26.95 -14.06
N PHE A 314 6.88 27.72 -12.98
CA PHE A 314 5.81 28.72 -12.84
C PHE A 314 6.24 29.88 -11.94
N PRO A 315 5.66 31.09 -12.13
CA PRO A 315 5.91 32.22 -11.24
C PRO A 315 5.14 32.07 -9.91
N MET A 316 5.82 32.31 -8.79
CA MET A 316 5.24 32.38 -7.45
C MET A 316 5.99 33.41 -6.61
N ASP A 317 5.28 34.29 -5.90
CA ASP A 317 5.85 35.28 -4.98
C ASP A 317 7.05 36.07 -5.53
N GLY A 318 6.96 36.48 -6.80
CA GLY A 318 8.02 37.23 -7.49
C GLY A 318 9.24 36.39 -7.93
N SER A 319 9.26 35.10 -7.62
CA SER A 319 10.30 34.14 -8.02
C SER A 319 9.78 33.13 -9.05
N ARG A 320 10.69 32.34 -9.65
CA ARG A 320 10.31 31.17 -10.46
C ARG A 320 10.48 29.91 -9.64
N MET A 321 9.38 29.21 -9.42
CA MET A 321 9.40 27.89 -8.81
C MET A 321 9.55 26.80 -9.86
N ARG A 322 10.17 25.68 -9.45
CA ARG A 322 10.33 24.49 -10.25
C ARG A 322 9.86 23.26 -9.49
N ILE A 323 9.20 22.36 -10.20
CA ILE A 323 8.75 21.06 -9.70
C ILE A 323 9.23 19.98 -10.67
N PHE A 324 9.71 18.88 -10.13
CA PHE A 324 10.04 17.70 -10.89
C PHE A 324 8.84 16.76 -10.92
N ALA A 325 8.50 16.23 -12.09
CA ALA A 325 7.46 15.23 -12.22
C ALA A 325 7.94 14.07 -13.07
N LYS A 326 7.76 12.85 -12.58
CA LYS A 326 8.21 11.61 -13.22
C LYS A 326 7.04 10.69 -13.47
N LYS A 327 6.90 10.24 -14.71
CA LYS A 327 5.87 9.29 -15.14
C LYS A 327 6.46 7.88 -15.27
N TYR A 328 5.84 6.89 -14.64
CA TYR A 328 6.31 5.51 -14.66
C TYR A 328 5.56 4.71 -15.72
N LEU A 329 6.29 4.26 -16.74
CA LEU A 329 5.75 3.48 -17.86
C LEU A 329 5.96 1.98 -17.61
N ASN A 330 5.09 1.11 -18.14
CA ASN A 330 5.27 -0.36 -18.03
C ASN A 330 6.30 -0.85 -19.07
N TRP A 331 6.09 -2.03 -19.66
CA TRP A 331 6.86 -2.66 -20.75
C TRP A 331 7.26 -1.75 -21.93
N THR A 332 6.67 -0.56 -22.06
CA THR A 332 7.09 0.46 -23.02
C THR A 332 8.37 1.20 -22.62
N ASP A 333 8.81 1.09 -21.37
CA ASP A 333 10.13 1.53 -20.88
C ASP A 333 11.17 0.44 -21.17
N PHE A 334 11.43 0.20 -22.46
CA PHE A 334 12.29 -0.88 -22.97
C PHE A 334 13.68 -0.91 -22.32
N LYS A 335 14.14 0.22 -21.75
CA LYS A 335 15.41 0.32 -21.04
C LYS A 335 15.54 -0.71 -19.92
N TRP A 336 14.49 -0.90 -19.10
CA TRP A 336 14.58 -1.79 -17.93
C TRP A 336 14.50 -3.26 -18.33
N VAL A 337 13.73 -3.57 -19.37
CA VAL A 337 13.69 -4.93 -19.94
C VAL A 337 15.07 -5.29 -20.51
N ALA A 338 15.68 -4.37 -21.25
CA ALA A 338 17.03 -4.57 -21.78
C ALA A 338 18.09 -4.69 -20.67
N ALA A 339 18.05 -3.81 -19.66
CA ALA A 339 18.96 -3.85 -18.51
C ALA A 339 18.82 -5.16 -17.72
N TRP A 340 17.59 -5.61 -17.46
CA TRP A 340 17.32 -6.88 -16.81
C TRP A 340 17.88 -8.06 -17.59
N LEU A 341 17.62 -8.14 -18.91
CA LEU A 341 18.17 -9.19 -19.78
C LEU A 341 19.70 -9.20 -19.80
N TRP A 342 20.31 -8.02 -19.76
CA TRP A 342 21.76 -7.86 -19.79
C TRP A 342 22.44 -8.25 -18.47
N ALA A 343 21.76 -7.98 -17.35
CA ALA A 343 22.27 -8.21 -16.00
C ALA A 343 21.79 -9.54 -15.37
N VAL A 344 21.16 -10.44 -16.13
CA VAL A 344 20.68 -11.74 -15.62
C VAL A 344 21.79 -12.49 -14.90
N GLY A 345 21.48 -12.94 -13.68
CA GLY A 345 22.42 -13.65 -12.79
C GLY A 345 23.40 -12.73 -12.05
N VAL A 346 23.27 -11.41 -12.19
CA VAL A 346 24.11 -10.40 -11.52
C VAL A 346 23.27 -9.38 -10.74
N LYS A 347 22.26 -8.76 -11.38
CA LYS A 347 21.31 -7.83 -10.72
C LYS A 347 19.91 -8.05 -11.27
N ASN A 348 18.91 -7.99 -10.39
CA ASN A 348 17.50 -8.17 -10.74
C ASN A 348 16.75 -6.82 -10.69
N PHE A 349 16.59 -6.16 -11.84
CA PHE A 349 15.88 -4.89 -11.94
C PHE A 349 14.35 -5.04 -11.84
N SER A 350 13.70 -4.05 -11.23
CA SER A 350 12.25 -3.95 -11.15
C SER A 350 11.65 -3.47 -12.47
N LEU A 351 10.80 -4.28 -13.10
CA LEU A 351 10.20 -3.98 -14.41
C LEU A 351 8.83 -3.30 -14.33
N LEU A 352 8.02 -3.61 -13.32
CA LEU A 352 6.65 -3.11 -13.21
C LEU A 352 6.63 -1.66 -12.74
N ALA A 353 5.89 -0.79 -13.43
CA ALA A 353 5.80 0.64 -13.09
C ALA A 353 5.29 0.89 -11.67
N SER A 354 4.34 0.09 -11.20
CA SER A 354 3.80 0.19 -9.84
C SER A 354 4.82 -0.19 -8.76
N ILE A 355 5.72 -1.15 -9.04
CA ILE A 355 6.82 -1.51 -8.14
C ILE A 355 7.84 -0.37 -8.12
N ARG A 356 8.29 0.08 -9.29
CA ARG A 356 9.27 1.18 -9.41
C ARG A 356 8.80 2.46 -8.72
N MET A 357 7.56 2.87 -8.96
CA MET A 357 6.96 4.03 -8.31
C MET A 357 6.76 3.80 -6.80
N GLY A 358 6.37 2.59 -6.40
CA GLY A 358 6.23 2.21 -5.00
C GLY A 358 7.56 2.26 -4.25
N ASN A 359 8.64 1.78 -4.87
CA ASN A 359 10.00 1.84 -4.35
C ASN A 359 10.46 3.29 -4.20
N GLU A 360 10.29 4.13 -5.22
CA GLU A 360 10.66 5.54 -5.12
C GLU A 360 9.93 6.24 -3.97
N ILE A 361 8.61 6.03 -3.82
CA ILE A 361 7.86 6.63 -2.72
C ILE A 361 8.36 6.15 -1.36
N TYR A 362 8.62 4.85 -1.22
CA TYR A 362 9.13 4.27 0.02
C TYR A 362 10.54 4.81 0.34
N PHE A 363 11.49 4.67 -0.57
CA PHE A 363 12.88 5.00 -0.33
C PHE A 363 13.13 6.51 -0.21
N VAL A 364 12.36 7.37 -0.89
CA VAL A 364 12.45 8.82 -0.65
C VAL A 364 12.15 9.13 0.82
N ASN A 365 11.03 8.63 1.36
CA ASN A 365 10.65 8.88 2.74
C ASN A 365 11.60 8.20 3.71
N LYS A 366 11.97 6.94 3.45
CA LYS A 366 12.87 6.17 4.32
C LYS A 366 14.24 6.83 4.44
N LEU A 367 14.82 7.28 3.32
CA LEU A 367 16.11 7.95 3.34
C LEU A 367 16.04 9.31 4.05
N MET A 368 14.93 10.05 3.93
CA MET A 368 14.72 11.26 4.73
C MET A 368 14.66 10.96 6.24
N GLU A 369 13.96 9.91 6.65
CA GLU A 369 13.90 9.46 8.05
C GLU A 369 15.28 9.09 8.61
N LEU A 370 16.15 8.52 7.76
CA LEU A 370 17.53 8.18 8.09
C LEU A 370 18.51 9.37 7.99
N GLY A 371 18.02 10.56 7.65
CA GLY A 371 18.80 11.80 7.59
C GLY A 371 19.58 12.03 6.29
N PHE A 372 19.26 11.31 5.22
CA PHE A 372 19.79 11.58 3.88
C PHE A 372 18.95 12.66 3.18
N ASN A 373 19.59 13.43 2.29
CA ASN A 373 18.87 14.41 1.48
C ASN A 373 18.29 13.72 0.24
N THR A 374 16.97 13.80 0.07
CA THR A 374 16.27 13.32 -1.13
C THR A 374 15.25 14.36 -1.61
N ALA A 375 14.66 14.13 -2.79
CA ALA A 375 13.67 15.02 -3.36
C ALA A 375 12.28 14.74 -2.74
N GLU A 376 11.86 15.60 -1.81
CA GLU A 376 10.57 15.52 -1.13
C GLU A 376 9.40 15.30 -2.09
N ILE A 377 8.50 14.38 -1.73
CA ILE A 377 7.28 14.09 -2.51
C ILE A 377 6.24 15.17 -2.23
N LEU A 378 5.79 15.83 -3.29
CA LEU A 378 4.76 16.86 -3.24
C LEU A 378 3.37 16.31 -3.55
N HIS A 379 3.26 15.33 -4.44
CA HIS A 379 1.99 14.70 -4.82
C HIS A 379 2.23 13.36 -5.53
N VAL A 380 1.24 12.47 -5.44
CA VAL A 380 1.27 11.13 -6.04
C VAL A 380 -0.02 10.89 -6.80
N ASN A 381 0.03 10.87 -8.12
CA ASN A 381 -1.06 10.38 -8.96
C ASN A 381 -0.80 8.90 -9.27
N TRP A 382 -1.36 8.01 -8.45
CA TRP A 382 -1.10 6.56 -8.56
C TRP A 382 -1.63 5.95 -9.85
N SER A 383 -2.89 6.22 -10.21
CA SER A 383 -3.54 5.71 -11.42
C SER A 383 -2.85 6.21 -12.70
N GLY A 384 -2.52 7.50 -12.74
CA GLY A 384 -1.77 8.12 -13.82
C GLY A 384 -0.27 7.77 -13.83
N ARG A 385 0.21 7.14 -12.75
CA ARG A 385 1.61 6.77 -12.47
C ARG A 385 2.56 7.95 -12.56
N ILE A 386 2.19 9.06 -11.96
CA ILE A 386 2.98 10.29 -11.93
C ILE A 386 3.35 10.59 -10.48
N LEU A 387 4.64 10.77 -10.23
CA LEU A 387 5.17 11.25 -8.97
C LEU A 387 5.63 12.70 -9.15
N PHE A 388 5.23 13.58 -8.24
CA PHE A 388 5.66 14.97 -8.19
C PHE A 388 6.59 15.14 -6.99
N GLN A 389 7.77 15.69 -7.24
CA GLN A 389 8.80 15.93 -6.24
C GLN A 389 9.27 17.38 -6.29
N ARG A 390 9.79 17.87 -5.17
CA ARG A 390 10.50 19.14 -5.14
C ARG A 390 11.67 19.08 -6.13
N PHE A 391 11.79 20.10 -6.97
CA PHE A 391 12.95 20.21 -7.84
C PHE A 391 14.17 20.54 -6.99
N VAL A 392 15.19 19.68 -7.04
CA VAL A 392 16.46 19.92 -6.36
C VAL A 392 17.33 20.81 -7.24
N GLU A 393 17.69 21.99 -6.73
CA GLU A 393 18.60 22.91 -7.41
C GLU A 393 20.04 22.45 -7.25
N GLY A 394 20.71 22.13 -8.36
CA GLY A 394 22.09 21.67 -8.31
C GLY A 394 22.61 21.14 -9.65
N LEU A 395 23.84 20.65 -9.60
CA LEU A 395 24.52 20.00 -10.72
C LEU A 395 24.56 18.49 -10.47
N ASP A 396 24.05 17.68 -11.40
CA ASP A 396 24.22 16.23 -11.32
C ASP A 396 25.71 15.84 -11.44
N LEU A 397 26.14 14.80 -10.73
CA LEU A 397 27.55 14.41 -10.69
C LEU A 397 28.07 14.07 -12.08
N ALA A 398 27.28 13.46 -12.97
CA ALA A 398 27.71 13.17 -14.34
C ALA A 398 28.12 14.44 -15.14
N ARG A 399 27.49 15.59 -14.87
CA ARG A 399 27.95 16.89 -15.40
C ARG A 399 29.13 17.43 -14.61
N ALA A 400 29.11 17.34 -13.28
CA ALA A 400 30.21 17.79 -12.44
C ALA A 400 31.54 17.13 -12.81
N LEU A 401 31.55 15.82 -13.06
CA LEU A 401 32.75 15.07 -13.47
C LEU A 401 33.39 15.58 -14.76
N ARG A 402 32.62 16.19 -15.67
CA ARG A 402 33.13 16.70 -16.96
C ARG A 402 33.78 18.07 -16.85
N SER A 403 33.39 18.87 -15.87
CA SER A 403 33.75 20.30 -15.78
C SER A 403 34.54 20.68 -14.53
N SER A 404 34.62 19.82 -13.53
CA SER A 404 35.21 20.17 -12.23
C SER A 404 36.74 20.03 -12.22
N PRO A 405 37.44 20.90 -11.47
CA PRO A 405 38.87 20.76 -11.23
C PRO A 405 39.16 19.61 -10.26
N ASP A 406 40.41 19.15 -10.24
CA ASP A 406 40.82 17.95 -9.49
C ASP A 406 40.55 18.06 -7.98
N GLU A 407 40.77 19.23 -7.38
CA GLU A 407 40.50 19.47 -5.95
C GLU A 407 39.03 19.23 -5.57
N VAL A 408 38.11 19.67 -6.43
CA VAL A 408 36.66 19.47 -6.24
C VAL A 408 36.28 18.01 -6.46
N LEU A 409 36.92 17.33 -7.41
CA LEU A 409 36.72 15.90 -7.65
C LEU A 409 37.16 15.05 -6.46
N VAL A 410 38.27 15.39 -5.81
CA VAL A 410 38.74 14.68 -4.61
C VAL A 410 37.71 14.79 -3.49
N THR A 411 37.25 16.01 -3.18
CA THR A 411 36.28 16.26 -2.12
C THR A 411 34.97 15.52 -2.38
N HIS A 412 34.35 15.74 -3.54
CA HIS A 412 33.09 15.08 -3.86
C HIS A 412 33.21 13.57 -4.00
N GLY A 413 34.33 13.06 -4.54
CA GLY A 413 34.58 11.63 -4.62
C GLY A 413 34.56 10.99 -3.24
N ARG A 414 35.27 11.59 -2.27
CA ARG A 414 35.27 11.13 -0.88
C ARG A 414 33.88 11.20 -0.25
N GLU A 415 33.18 12.33 -0.38
CA GLU A 415 31.85 12.52 0.20
C GLU A 415 30.82 11.51 -0.36
N ILE A 416 30.85 11.25 -1.67
CA ILE A 416 29.97 10.27 -2.31
C ILE A 416 30.31 8.85 -1.85
N GLY A 417 31.59 8.52 -1.73
CA GLY A 417 32.03 7.24 -1.17
C GLY A 417 31.48 7.02 0.24
N MET A 418 31.64 8.02 1.12
CA MET A 418 31.11 7.97 2.48
C MET A 418 29.57 7.90 2.50
N LEU A 419 28.90 8.65 1.64
CA LEU A 419 27.44 8.66 1.52
C LEU A 419 26.90 7.28 1.12
N LEU A 420 27.52 6.64 0.12
CA LEU A 420 27.15 5.30 -0.32
C LEU A 420 27.42 4.24 0.76
N ALA A 421 28.56 4.34 1.46
CA ALA A 421 28.85 3.44 2.57
C ALA A 421 27.81 3.56 3.70
N ARG A 422 27.42 4.78 4.08
CA ARG A 422 26.34 5.02 5.08
C ARG A 422 24.99 4.45 4.62
N LEU A 423 24.70 4.51 3.32
CA LEU A 423 23.49 3.90 2.76
C LEU A 423 23.52 2.38 2.96
N HIS A 424 24.66 1.75 2.65
CA HIS A 424 24.86 0.31 2.78
C HIS A 424 24.87 -0.16 4.25
N GLU A 425 25.36 0.63 5.21
CA GLU A 425 25.23 0.33 6.66
C GLU A 425 23.77 0.22 7.12
N ASN A 426 22.84 0.90 6.43
CA ASN A 426 21.41 0.79 6.67
C ASN A 426 20.75 -0.36 5.88
N GLY A 427 21.55 -1.20 5.21
CA GLY A 427 21.09 -2.32 4.41
C GLY A 427 20.43 -1.93 3.09
N ILE A 428 20.61 -0.68 2.63
CA ILE A 428 19.93 -0.15 1.45
C ILE A 428 20.92 -0.08 0.29
N CYS A 429 20.56 -0.67 -0.85
CA CYS A 429 21.21 -0.46 -2.14
C CYS A 429 20.38 0.50 -3.01
N LEU A 430 21.04 1.34 -3.82
CA LEU A 430 20.43 2.14 -4.87
C LEU A 430 19.98 1.32 -6.07
N GLY A 431 20.74 0.29 -6.46
CA GLY A 431 20.45 -0.61 -7.57
C GLY A 431 20.72 -0.03 -8.96
N ASP A 432 20.51 1.28 -9.18
CA ASP A 432 20.97 2.06 -10.34
C ASP A 432 21.89 3.20 -9.83
N CYS A 433 23.04 2.81 -9.30
CA CYS A 433 24.01 3.69 -8.64
C CYS A 433 24.89 4.42 -9.67
N ASN A 434 24.26 5.20 -10.54
CA ASN A 434 24.97 5.98 -11.54
C ASN A 434 25.28 7.42 -11.04
N PRO A 435 26.22 8.15 -11.65
CA PRO A 435 26.52 9.52 -11.27
C PRO A 435 25.31 10.47 -11.35
N SER A 436 24.36 10.27 -12.25
CA SER A 436 23.18 11.14 -12.30
C SER A 436 22.20 10.96 -11.12
N SER A 437 22.36 9.90 -10.31
CA SER A 437 21.60 9.69 -9.08
C SER A 437 22.04 10.62 -7.93
N PHE A 438 23.14 11.36 -8.11
CA PHE A 438 23.66 12.33 -7.13
C PHE A 438 23.57 13.76 -7.67
N ILE A 439 22.89 14.64 -6.94
CA ILE A 439 22.81 16.07 -7.24
C ILE A 439 23.62 16.84 -6.20
N LEU A 440 24.61 17.60 -6.67
CA LEU A 440 25.42 18.51 -5.88
C LEU A 440 24.69 19.86 -5.81
N ALA A 441 24.08 20.16 -4.67
CA ALA A 441 23.38 21.42 -4.45
C ALA A 441 24.37 22.56 -4.12
N ALA A 442 23.92 23.80 -4.29
CA ALA A 442 24.76 24.98 -4.07
C ALA A 442 25.10 25.25 -2.59
N ASP A 443 24.46 24.52 -1.68
CA ASP A 443 24.67 24.59 -0.23
C ASP A 443 25.53 23.43 0.30
N ASP A 444 26.37 22.86 -0.58
CA ASP A 444 27.28 21.73 -0.32
C ASP A 444 26.57 20.43 0.10
N ARG A 445 25.24 20.34 -0.03
CA ARG A 445 24.51 19.11 0.22
C ARG A 445 24.47 18.23 -1.03
N ILE A 446 24.62 16.92 -0.80
CA ILE A 446 24.44 15.89 -1.82
C ILE A 446 23.04 15.29 -1.66
N TYR A 447 22.24 15.40 -2.71
CA TYR A 447 20.91 14.79 -2.80
C TYR A 447 20.97 13.48 -3.59
N ILE A 448 20.31 12.46 -3.06
CA ILE A 448 20.12 11.17 -3.75
C ILE A 448 18.75 11.20 -4.43
N VAL A 449 18.73 10.88 -5.72
CA VAL A 449 17.53 10.88 -6.57
C VAL A 449 17.45 9.60 -7.40
N ASP A 450 16.30 9.39 -8.04
CA ASP A 450 16.01 8.21 -8.88
C ASP A 450 16.05 6.89 -8.10
N LEU A 451 15.25 6.82 -7.04
CA LEU A 451 15.25 5.71 -6.07
C LEU A 451 14.37 4.52 -6.51
N GLU A 452 14.00 4.44 -7.79
CA GLU A 452 13.04 3.46 -8.29
C GLU A 452 13.56 2.02 -8.31
N GLN A 453 14.89 1.84 -8.29
CA GLN A 453 15.57 0.54 -8.22
C GLN A 453 16.15 0.23 -6.83
N CYS A 454 15.91 1.10 -5.84
CA CYS A 454 16.38 0.87 -4.49
C CYS A 454 15.78 -0.40 -3.89
N SER A 455 16.56 -1.07 -3.04
CA SER A 455 16.21 -2.37 -2.47
C SER A 455 17.02 -2.67 -1.21
N TYR A 456 16.54 -3.66 -0.43
CA TYR A 456 17.30 -4.30 0.66
C TYR A 456 17.94 -5.62 0.23
N ASP A 457 18.24 -5.80 -1.06
CA ASP A 457 19.07 -6.92 -1.51
C ASP A 457 20.53 -6.55 -1.25
N ASP A 458 21.37 -7.45 -0.71
CA ASP A 458 22.77 -7.16 -0.31
C ASP A 458 23.72 -6.88 -1.51
N SER A 459 23.24 -6.20 -2.54
CA SER A 459 23.95 -5.86 -3.78
C SER A 459 24.89 -4.65 -3.62
N TYR A 460 25.49 -4.47 -2.46
CA TYR A 460 26.37 -3.33 -2.16
C TYR A 460 27.56 -3.24 -3.14
N ALA A 461 28.12 -4.40 -3.50
CA ALA A 461 29.22 -4.50 -4.46
C ALA A 461 28.80 -4.09 -5.88
N TRP A 462 27.53 -4.35 -6.25
CA TRP A 462 26.98 -3.90 -7.54
C TRP A 462 26.93 -2.37 -7.59
N ASP A 463 26.39 -1.72 -6.56
CA ASP A 463 26.28 -0.26 -6.52
C ASP A 463 27.64 0.41 -6.63
N LEU A 464 28.62 -0.07 -5.87
CA LEU A 464 29.98 0.48 -5.92
C LEU A 464 30.65 0.22 -7.27
N ALA A 465 30.49 -0.97 -7.86
CA ALA A 465 31.00 -1.27 -9.19
C ALA A 465 30.36 -0.36 -10.25
N GLU A 466 29.04 -0.24 -10.23
CA GLU A 466 28.28 0.58 -11.18
C GLU A 466 28.73 2.04 -11.12
N LEU A 467 28.85 2.61 -9.92
CA LEU A 467 29.30 3.99 -9.72
C LEU A 467 30.70 4.22 -10.29
N LEU A 468 31.65 3.32 -10.00
CA LEU A 468 33.03 3.44 -10.47
C LEU A 468 33.13 3.35 -12.00
N TYR A 469 32.44 2.37 -12.61
CA TYR A 469 32.46 2.17 -14.06
C TYR A 469 31.75 3.30 -14.81
N TYR A 470 30.59 3.76 -14.33
CA TYR A 470 29.89 4.89 -14.94
C TYR A 470 30.68 6.19 -14.80
N SER A 471 31.29 6.46 -13.64
CA SER A 471 32.04 7.69 -13.41
C SER A 471 33.21 7.86 -14.39
N ALA A 472 33.92 6.76 -14.71
CA ALA A 472 35.03 6.77 -15.67
C ALA A 472 34.64 7.20 -17.09
N ARG A 473 33.36 7.10 -17.46
CA ARG A 473 32.84 7.60 -18.75
C ARG A 473 32.86 9.13 -18.86
N TYR A 474 32.74 9.81 -17.72
CA TYR A 474 32.60 11.27 -17.67
C TYR A 474 33.91 11.99 -17.34
N LEU A 475 34.92 11.25 -16.89
CA LEU A 475 36.23 11.77 -16.50
C LEU A 475 37.23 11.78 -17.65
N LYS A 476 38.20 12.71 -17.56
CA LYS A 476 39.42 12.65 -18.38
C LYS A 476 40.35 11.56 -17.84
N PRO A 477 41.19 10.93 -18.69
CA PRO A 477 42.09 9.85 -18.26
C PRO A 477 42.97 10.21 -17.07
N GLU A 478 43.45 11.45 -16.99
CA GLU A 478 44.34 11.92 -15.91
C GLU A 478 43.62 12.09 -14.57
N GLN A 479 42.29 12.26 -14.61
CA GLN A 479 41.45 12.50 -13.43
C GLN A 479 40.84 11.22 -12.85
N GLU A 480 40.88 10.11 -13.61
CA GLU A 480 40.29 8.83 -13.20
C GLU A 480 40.87 8.32 -11.88
N ASP A 481 42.19 8.25 -11.77
CA ASP A 481 42.87 7.72 -10.58
C ASP A 481 42.52 8.55 -9.33
N ILE A 482 42.50 9.87 -9.51
CA ILE A 482 42.22 10.84 -8.46
C ILE A 482 40.79 10.64 -7.95
N PHE A 483 39.81 10.61 -8.85
CA PHE A 483 38.40 10.51 -8.45
C PHE A 483 38.04 9.12 -7.92
N LEU A 484 38.43 8.05 -8.63
CA LEU A 484 38.08 6.68 -8.24
C LEU A 484 38.73 6.29 -6.90
N SER A 485 39.99 6.70 -6.66
CA SER A 485 40.63 6.47 -5.36
C SER A 485 39.97 7.27 -4.24
N SER A 486 39.44 8.46 -4.54
CA SER A 486 38.70 9.27 -3.56
C SER A 486 37.38 8.62 -3.16
N ILE A 487 36.62 8.06 -4.12
CA ILE A 487 35.41 7.26 -3.82
C ILE A 487 35.76 6.07 -2.94
N ILE A 488 36.78 5.29 -3.31
CA ILE A 488 37.14 4.09 -2.56
C ILE A 488 37.56 4.44 -1.13
N ARG A 489 38.37 5.49 -0.96
CA ARG A 489 38.78 5.99 0.36
C ARG A 489 37.59 6.46 1.19
N GLY A 490 36.71 7.27 0.59
CA GLY A 490 35.49 7.71 1.28
C GLY A 490 34.61 6.54 1.69
N TYR A 491 34.48 5.54 0.83
CA TYR A 491 33.70 4.35 1.15
C TYR A 491 34.31 3.57 2.31
N THR A 492 35.62 3.33 2.31
CA THR A 492 36.31 2.53 3.34
C THR A 492 36.50 3.24 4.67
N GLU A 493 36.27 4.55 4.73
CA GLU A 493 36.22 5.30 5.99
C GLU A 493 35.01 4.94 6.86
N VAL A 494 33.96 4.40 6.25
CA VAL A 494 32.71 4.06 6.92
C VAL A 494 32.33 2.59 6.70
N GLY A 495 32.39 2.13 5.45
CA GLY A 495 31.94 0.80 5.03
C GLY A 495 33.02 -0.28 5.03
N ASP A 496 32.61 -1.51 4.70
CA ASP A 496 33.50 -2.67 4.66
C ASP A 496 34.34 -2.71 3.38
N ILE A 497 35.66 -2.83 3.53
CA ILE A 497 36.62 -3.03 2.44
C ILE A 497 36.28 -4.24 1.57
N LYS A 498 35.64 -5.28 2.13
CA LYS A 498 35.22 -6.46 1.36
C LYS A 498 34.26 -6.10 0.23
N VAL A 499 33.40 -5.09 0.41
CA VAL A 499 32.50 -4.64 -0.66
C VAL A 499 33.31 -4.07 -1.83
N VAL A 500 34.42 -3.39 -1.56
CA VAL A 500 35.33 -2.88 -2.60
C VAL A 500 36.00 -4.03 -3.35
N GLU A 501 36.43 -5.07 -2.64
CA GLU A 501 37.01 -6.27 -3.23
C GLU A 501 35.99 -7.03 -4.10
N GLU A 502 34.77 -7.20 -3.60
CA GLU A 502 33.67 -7.84 -4.29
C GLU A 502 33.17 -7.05 -5.49
N ALA A 503 33.16 -5.71 -5.42
CA ALA A 503 32.82 -4.84 -6.56
C ALA A 503 33.75 -5.09 -7.75
N MET A 504 34.95 -5.61 -7.50
CA MET A 504 35.91 -6.02 -8.51
C MET A 504 35.78 -7.50 -8.92
N ASP A 505 34.67 -8.17 -8.63
CA ASP A 505 34.38 -9.49 -9.19
C ASP A 505 34.25 -9.40 -10.73
N PRO A 506 34.92 -10.28 -11.51
CA PRO A 506 34.81 -10.32 -12.97
C PRO A 506 33.35 -10.35 -13.50
N LYS A 507 32.39 -10.87 -12.72
CA LYS A 507 30.98 -10.90 -13.12
C LYS A 507 30.41 -9.49 -13.35
N TYR A 508 30.84 -8.49 -12.59
CA TYR A 508 30.42 -7.11 -12.73
C TYR A 508 31.10 -6.43 -13.92
N ALA A 509 32.41 -6.63 -14.07
CA ALA A 509 33.18 -6.13 -15.21
C ALA A 509 32.57 -6.57 -16.55
N ARG A 510 32.11 -7.83 -16.64
CA ARG A 510 31.42 -8.36 -17.83
C ARG A 510 30.16 -7.57 -18.18
N VAL A 511 29.35 -7.23 -17.18
CA VAL A 511 28.07 -6.51 -17.38
C VAL A 511 28.33 -5.03 -17.68
N LEU A 512 29.30 -4.41 -17.00
CA LEU A 512 29.58 -2.97 -17.07
C LEU A 512 30.59 -2.59 -18.17
N ALA A 513 31.25 -3.56 -18.82
CA ALA A 513 32.23 -3.34 -19.88
C ALA A 513 31.81 -2.33 -20.97
N PRO A 514 30.55 -2.32 -21.47
CA PRO A 514 30.14 -1.35 -22.49
C PRO A 514 30.28 0.11 -22.06
N LEU A 515 30.26 0.40 -20.75
CA LEU A 515 30.31 1.77 -20.22
C LEU A 515 31.69 2.41 -20.32
N ILE A 516 32.74 1.60 -20.34
CA ILE A 516 34.13 2.05 -20.28
C ILE A 516 34.84 1.95 -21.63
N LEU A 517 34.17 1.46 -22.68
CA LEU A 517 34.73 1.39 -24.03
C LEU A 517 35.24 2.77 -24.50
N PRO A 518 36.42 2.84 -25.16
CA PRO A 518 37.20 1.71 -25.69
C PRO A 518 38.20 1.08 -24.70
N ARG A 519 38.16 1.41 -23.40
CA ARG A 519 39.10 0.86 -22.40
C ARG A 519 38.91 -0.66 -22.24
N ASN A 520 39.99 -1.35 -21.89
CA ASN A 520 39.96 -2.77 -21.57
C ASN A 520 39.35 -3.00 -20.17
N PRO A 521 38.24 -3.76 -20.03
CA PRO A 521 37.60 -3.99 -18.74
C PRO A 521 38.48 -4.69 -17.70
N SER A 522 39.36 -5.59 -18.13
CA SER A 522 40.28 -6.30 -17.22
C SER A 522 41.33 -5.37 -16.64
N GLU A 523 41.90 -4.48 -17.47
CA GLU A 523 42.87 -3.47 -17.03
C GLU A 523 42.22 -2.45 -16.09
N PHE A 524 40.99 -2.02 -16.39
CA PHE A 524 40.26 -1.08 -15.54
C PHE A 524 39.94 -1.69 -14.16
N ARG A 525 39.54 -2.96 -14.14
CA ARG A 525 39.37 -3.73 -12.90
C ARG A 525 40.68 -3.85 -12.11
N GLU A 526 41.79 -4.18 -12.76
CA GLU A 526 43.10 -4.28 -12.10
C GLU A 526 43.55 -2.96 -11.51
N LYS A 527 43.33 -1.86 -12.24
CA LYS A 527 43.57 -0.49 -11.77
C LYS A 527 42.79 -0.21 -10.49
N ILE A 528 41.49 -0.49 -10.43
CA ILE A 528 40.70 -0.27 -9.22
C ILE A 528 41.21 -1.14 -8.06
N MET A 529 41.55 -2.40 -8.29
CA MET A 529 42.13 -3.26 -7.24
C MET A 529 43.46 -2.70 -6.71
N GLN A 530 44.29 -2.09 -7.55
CA GLN A 530 45.52 -1.42 -7.09
C GLN A 530 45.20 -0.17 -6.26
N LEU A 531 44.18 0.59 -6.62
CA LEU A 531 43.73 1.75 -5.85
C LEU A 531 43.16 1.36 -4.48
N ALA A 532 42.42 0.25 -4.40
CA ALA A 532 41.86 -0.25 -3.15
C ALA A 532 42.91 -0.78 -2.15
N ARG A 533 44.11 -1.13 -2.64
CA ARG A 533 45.23 -1.61 -1.81
C ARG A 533 46.14 -0.48 -1.29
N ARG A 534 45.90 0.76 -1.72
CA ARG A 534 46.66 1.96 -1.33
C ARG A 534 45.91 2.75 -0.29
#